data_AF-A0A5E4Q2K4-F1
#
_entry.id   AF-A0A5E4Q2K4-F1
#
_cell.length_a   1.000
_cell.length_b   1.000
_cell.length_c   1.000
_cell.angle_alpha   90.00
_cell.angle_beta   90.00
_cell.angle_gamma   90.00
#
_symmetry.space_group_name_H-M   'P 1'
#
loop_
_entity.id
_entity.type
_entity.pdbx_description
1 polymer ?
#
loop_
_entity_poly.entity_id
_entity_poly.type
_entity_poly.pdbx_seq_one_letter_code
_entity_poly.pdbx_strand_id
1 'polypeptide(L)'
;MVGLGREGQGPTVGKLESQIYCIKYTLFCFNVVLWLFGLSIFALCLWICIEPGFNEWMRILELQKYFIGIYIILIGALGIMAVAFLGCGSALMENIQLLYAIGCCGADGPMDFINLNKPLPSECRDSVTGNAYFHGCVDELTWYLEGKTSWLAGIVLASCMICVVNAVMSLVLVQAVKKEEEESIAYKN
;
A
#
# COMPACT_ATOMS: atom_id res chain seq x y z
N MET A 1 -38.38 -32.43 -21.23
CA MET A 1 -37.49 -32.54 -22.40
C MET A 1 -36.10 -32.12 -21.95
N VAL A 2 -35.15 -33.04 -22.14
CA VAL A 2 -33.73 -32.83 -22.48
C VAL A 2 -32.97 -31.76 -21.70
N GLY A 3 -31.96 -32.23 -20.94
CA GLY A 3 -31.06 -31.41 -20.17
C GLY A 3 -30.12 -30.52 -20.99
N LEU A 4 -29.69 -29.44 -20.35
CA LEU A 4 -28.39 -28.85 -20.55
C LEU A 4 -27.78 -28.63 -19.17
N GLY A 5 -26.93 -29.57 -18.77
CA GLY A 5 -26.05 -29.39 -17.62
C GLY A 5 -25.15 -28.20 -17.86
N ARG A 6 -25.02 -27.34 -16.85
CA ARG A 6 -23.79 -26.61 -16.61
C ARG A 6 -23.25 -27.11 -15.28
N GLU A 7 -22.50 -28.20 -15.38
CA GLU A 7 -21.41 -28.48 -14.44
C GLU A 7 -20.52 -27.23 -14.38
N GLY A 8 -20.14 -26.75 -13.18
CA GLY A 8 -19.04 -25.79 -13.08
C GLY A 8 -18.95 -24.82 -11.90
N GLN A 9 -19.88 -24.77 -10.94
CA GLN A 9 -19.77 -23.85 -9.79
C GLN A 9 -19.12 -24.54 -8.59
N GLY A 10 -17.84 -24.89 -8.76
CA GLY A 10 -17.01 -25.63 -7.81
C GLY A 10 -15.57 -25.81 -8.30
N PRO A 11 -14.94 -24.76 -8.85
CA PRO A 11 -13.50 -24.52 -8.65
C PRO A 11 -13.09 -23.03 -8.53
N THR A 12 -14.01 -22.09 -8.79
CA THR A 12 -13.72 -20.65 -8.90
C THR A 12 -13.63 -19.94 -7.55
N VAL A 13 -14.44 -20.32 -6.56
CA VAL A 13 -14.41 -19.71 -5.21
C VAL A 13 -13.10 -20.02 -4.48
N GLY A 14 -12.66 -21.29 -4.48
CA GLY A 14 -11.37 -21.67 -3.88
C GLY A 14 -10.15 -21.10 -4.62
N LYS A 15 -10.27 -20.87 -5.94
CA LYS A 15 -9.24 -20.18 -6.72
C LYS A 15 -9.14 -18.70 -6.38
N LEU A 16 -10.28 -18.05 -6.08
CA LEU A 16 -10.34 -16.65 -5.68
C LEU A 16 -9.78 -16.44 -4.26
N GLU A 17 -10.14 -17.29 -3.29
CA GLU A 17 -9.56 -17.26 -1.95
C GLU A 17 -8.04 -17.46 -1.97
N SER A 18 -7.56 -18.46 -2.72
CA SER A 18 -6.11 -18.71 -2.88
C SER A 18 -5.37 -17.51 -3.50
N GLN A 19 -5.97 -16.84 -4.49
CA GLN A 19 -5.40 -15.62 -5.08
C GLN A 19 -5.35 -14.46 -4.09
N ILE A 20 -6.41 -14.27 -3.30
CA ILE A 20 -6.48 -13.24 -2.27
C ILE A 20 -5.41 -13.46 -1.19
N TYR A 21 -5.23 -14.70 -0.73
CA TYR A 21 -4.14 -15.04 0.21
C TYR A 21 -2.76 -14.78 -0.40
N CYS A 22 -2.52 -15.20 -1.64
CA CYS A 22 -1.24 -15.00 -2.31
C CYS A 22 -0.88 -13.51 -2.46
N ILE A 23 -1.85 -12.67 -2.82
CA ILE A 23 -1.68 -11.22 -2.92
C ILE A 23 -1.37 -10.60 -1.55
N LYS A 24 -2.06 -11.01 -0.47
CA LYS A 24 -1.81 -10.53 0.90
C LYS A 24 -0.40 -10.86 1.39
N TYR A 25 0.02 -12.12 1.26
CA TYR A 25 1.36 -12.53 1.67
C TYR A 25 2.44 -11.83 0.85
N THR A 26 2.22 -11.65 -0.45
CA THR A 26 3.14 -10.92 -1.32
C THR A 26 3.24 -9.45 -0.88
N LEU A 27 2.12 -8.78 -0.63
CA LEU A 27 2.09 -7.39 -0.15
C LEU A 27 2.74 -7.24 1.23
N PHE A 28 2.52 -8.19 2.15
CA PHE A 28 3.16 -8.19 3.46
C PHE A 28 4.69 -8.32 3.33
N CYS A 29 5.17 -9.28 2.54
CA CYS A 29 6.60 -9.48 2.31
C CYS A 29 7.26 -8.24 1.68
N PHE A 30 6.65 -7.64 0.65
CA PHE A 30 7.19 -6.43 0.02
C PHE A 30 7.19 -5.23 0.98
N ASN A 31 6.14 -5.03 1.77
CA ASN A 31 6.09 -3.94 2.75
C ASN A 31 7.13 -4.12 3.87
N VAL A 32 7.37 -5.35 4.34
CA VAL A 32 8.44 -5.65 5.30
C VAL A 32 9.81 -5.31 4.70
N VAL A 33 10.07 -5.68 3.45
CA VAL A 33 11.32 -5.34 2.77
C VAL A 33 11.49 -3.83 2.63
N LEU A 34 10.45 -3.10 2.20
CA LEU A 34 10.49 -1.64 2.12
C LEU A 34 10.70 -0.97 3.48
N TRP A 35 10.12 -1.53 4.54
CA TRP A 35 10.34 -1.08 5.90
C TRP A 35 11.78 -1.27 6.37
N LEU A 36 12.41 -2.42 6.05
CA LEU A 36 13.82 -2.66 6.35
C LEU A 36 14.74 -1.72 5.58
N PHE A 37 14.44 -1.43 4.31
CA PHE A 37 15.17 -0.43 3.54
C PHE A 37 15.03 0.96 4.16
N GLY A 38 13.81 1.37 4.56
CA GLY A 38 13.57 2.63 5.25
C GLY A 38 14.33 2.74 6.57
N LEU A 39 14.35 1.67 7.37
CA LEU A 39 15.09 1.60 8.63
C LEU A 39 16.59 1.70 8.41
N SER A 40 17.13 1.04 7.38
CA SER A 40 18.55 1.12 7.04
C SER A 40 18.98 2.54 6.64
N ILE A 41 18.20 3.22 5.80
CA ILE A 41 18.49 4.59 5.36
C ILE A 41 18.37 5.56 6.54
N PHE A 42 17.31 5.42 7.35
CA PHE A 42 17.11 6.24 8.55
C PHE A 42 18.25 6.07 9.56
N ALA A 43 18.68 4.83 9.81
CA ALA A 43 19.80 4.53 10.70
C ALA A 43 21.12 5.10 10.18
N LEU A 44 21.40 4.98 8.87
CA LEU A 44 22.59 5.57 8.26
C LEU A 44 22.58 7.11 8.35
N CYS A 45 21.44 7.75 8.10
CA CYS A 45 21.31 9.21 8.23
C CYS A 45 21.48 9.67 9.69
N LEU A 46 20.90 8.95 10.65
CA LEU A 46 21.11 9.24 12.08
C LEU A 46 22.57 9.05 12.48
N TRP A 47 23.21 7.97 12.03
CA TRP A 47 24.62 7.70 12.30
C TRP A 47 25.49 8.87 11.81
N ILE A 48 25.27 9.33 10.59
CA ILE A 48 26.00 10.46 9.99
C ILE A 48 25.78 11.76 10.79
N CYS A 49 24.56 12.03 11.28
CA CYS A 49 24.28 13.22 12.07
C CYS A 49 24.92 13.18 13.47
N ILE A 50 25.03 11.99 14.07
CA ILE A 50 25.55 11.81 15.43
C ILE A 50 27.09 11.78 15.44
N GLU A 51 27.73 11.29 14.38
CA GLU A 51 29.19 11.12 14.31
C GLU A 51 29.93 12.48 14.37
N PRO A 52 30.57 12.83 15.51
CA PRO A 52 31.14 14.16 15.70
C PRO A 52 32.38 14.38 14.83
N GLY A 53 33.12 13.32 14.50
CA GLY A 53 34.26 13.39 13.58
C GLY A 53 33.83 13.85 12.19
N PHE A 54 32.75 13.30 11.66
CA PHE A 54 32.24 13.64 10.32
C PHE A 54 31.78 15.11 10.25
N ASN A 55 31.14 15.60 11.31
CA ASN A 55 30.72 17.00 11.44
C ASN A 55 31.91 17.99 11.39
N GLU A 56 33.04 17.66 12.02
CA GLU A 56 34.24 18.52 12.00
C GLU A 56 34.89 18.56 10.61
N TRP A 57 35.06 17.40 9.97
CA TRP A 57 35.60 17.32 8.60
C TRP A 57 34.73 18.11 7.59
N MET A 58 33.41 18.00 7.67
CA MET A 58 32.51 18.76 6.79
C MET A 58 32.53 20.26 7.04
N ARG A 59 32.76 20.70 8.29
CA ARG A 59 32.92 22.12 8.62
C ARG A 59 34.20 22.69 8.01
N ILE A 60 35.28 21.90 7.98
CA ILE A 60 36.56 22.28 7.36
C ILE A 60 36.44 22.39 5.83
N LEU A 61 35.59 21.57 5.21
CA LEU A 61 35.35 21.59 3.76
C LEU A 61 34.26 22.62 3.31
N GLU A 62 33.69 23.42 4.22
CA GLU A 62 32.61 24.40 3.97
C GLU A 62 31.37 23.84 3.22
N LEU A 63 31.10 22.54 3.31
CA LEU A 63 30.03 21.87 2.56
C LEU A 63 28.62 22.01 3.19
N GLN A 64 28.27 23.19 3.70
CA GLN A 64 27.02 23.44 4.46
C GLN A 64 25.72 23.04 3.71
N LYS A 65 25.72 23.08 2.38
CA LYS A 65 24.57 22.66 1.54
C LYS A 65 24.22 21.16 1.69
N TYR A 66 25.17 20.32 2.09
CA TYR A 66 24.96 18.87 2.18
C TYR A 66 24.13 18.46 3.40
N PHE A 67 24.19 19.23 4.51
CA PHE A 67 23.36 18.96 5.69
C PHE A 67 21.86 19.10 5.41
N ILE A 68 21.47 20.09 4.61
CA ILE A 68 20.07 20.29 4.21
C ILE A 68 19.55 19.06 3.47
N GLY A 69 20.34 18.49 2.56
CA GLY A 69 20.00 17.26 1.85
C GLY A 69 19.81 16.07 2.81
N ILE A 70 20.71 15.90 3.78
CA ILE A 70 20.64 14.82 4.78
C ILE A 70 19.38 14.95 5.66
N TYR A 71 19.05 16.15 6.12
CA TYR A 71 17.82 16.38 6.91
C TYR A 71 16.54 16.08 6.11
N ILE A 72 16.51 16.43 4.82
CA ILE A 72 15.37 16.11 3.93
C ILE A 72 15.24 14.60 3.76
N ILE A 73 16.35 13.89 3.52
CA ILE A 73 16.37 12.43 3.40
C ILE A 73 15.93 11.77 4.71
N LEU A 74 16.35 12.29 5.87
CA LEU A 74 15.98 11.78 7.18
C LEU A 74 14.47 11.87 7.44
N ILE A 75 13.85 13.02 7.15
CA ILE A 75 12.39 13.22 7.30
C ILE A 75 11.63 12.33 6.30
N GLY A 76 12.11 12.26 5.05
CA GLY A 76 11.54 11.37 4.03
C GLY A 76 11.60 9.89 4.42
N ALA A 77 12.74 9.44 4.93
CA ALA A 77 12.93 8.05 5.38
C ALA A 77 12.04 7.70 6.58
N LEU A 78 11.88 8.63 7.53
CA LEU A 78 10.94 8.48 8.64
C LEU A 78 9.49 8.34 8.15
N GLY A 79 9.08 9.15 7.17
CA GLY A 79 7.77 9.08 6.55
C GLY A 79 7.51 7.75 5.83
N ILE A 80 8.47 7.30 5.01
CA ILE A 80 8.38 6.01 4.28
C ILE A 80 8.34 4.85 5.28
N MET A 81 9.13 4.90 6.35
CA MET A 81 9.14 3.89 7.41
C MET A 81 7.77 3.82 8.13
N ALA A 82 7.16 4.96 8.45
CA ALA A 82 5.84 5.00 9.08
C ALA A 82 4.73 4.47 8.15
N VAL A 83 4.73 4.86 6.88
CA VAL A 83 3.76 4.38 5.88
C VAL A 83 3.89 2.88 5.64
N ALA A 84 5.12 2.35 5.53
CA ALA A 84 5.36 0.92 5.36
C ALA A 84 4.90 0.11 6.58
N PHE A 85 5.10 0.62 7.80
CA PHE A 85 4.61 0.00 9.03
C PHE A 85 3.07 -0.05 9.08
N LEU A 86 2.40 1.05 8.72
CA LEU A 86 0.94 1.08 8.60
C LEU A 86 0.43 0.15 7.49
N GLY A 87 1.16 0.02 6.39
CA GLY A 87 0.90 -0.94 5.31
C GLY A 87 0.92 -2.39 5.81
N CYS A 88 1.95 -2.77 6.57
CA CYS A 88 2.00 -4.07 7.25
C CYS A 88 0.83 -4.26 8.23
N GLY A 89 0.49 -3.22 9.01
CA GLY A 89 -0.65 -3.23 9.93
C GLY A 89 -1.98 -3.46 9.22
N SER A 90 -2.20 -2.81 8.07
CA SER A 90 -3.41 -2.97 7.26
C SER A 90 -3.55 -4.36 6.62
N ALA A 91 -2.44 -4.98 6.22
CA ALA A 91 -2.43 -6.35 5.70
C ALA A 91 -2.72 -7.40 6.79
N LEU A 92 -2.41 -7.08 8.05
CA LEU A 92 -2.68 -7.93 9.21
C LEU A 92 -4.04 -7.65 9.88
N MET A 93 -4.58 -6.43 9.74
CA MET A 93 -5.91 -6.04 10.21
C MET A 93 -7.03 -6.51 9.27
N GLU A 94 -7.03 -7.80 8.93
CA GLU A 94 -8.23 -8.48 8.49
C GLU A 94 -8.97 -9.03 9.70
N ASN A 95 -9.56 -8.13 10.46
CA ASN A 95 -10.53 -8.54 11.46
C ASN A 95 -11.77 -9.06 10.75
N ILE A 96 -12.02 -10.35 10.91
CA ILE A 96 -13.26 -11.08 10.56
C ILE A 96 -14.54 -10.34 11.01
N GLN A 97 -14.42 -9.43 11.98
CA GLN A 97 -15.51 -8.58 12.49
C GLN A 97 -16.10 -7.63 11.44
N LEU A 98 -15.33 -7.21 10.41
CA LEU A 98 -15.86 -6.38 9.33
C LEU A 98 -16.85 -7.15 8.45
N LEU A 99 -16.61 -8.46 8.27
CA LEU A 99 -17.50 -9.34 7.53
C LEU A 99 -18.82 -9.56 8.28
N TYR A 100 -18.76 -9.65 9.61
CA TYR A 100 -19.95 -9.69 10.47
C TYR A 100 -20.75 -8.38 10.46
N ALA A 101 -20.07 -7.24 10.33
CA ALA A 101 -20.73 -5.93 10.34
C ALA A 101 -21.43 -5.61 9.01
N ILE A 102 -21.00 -6.20 7.90
CA ILE A 102 -21.51 -5.87 6.56
C ILE A 102 -22.96 -6.35 6.35
N GLY A 103 -23.47 -7.24 7.21
CA GLY A 103 -24.88 -7.64 7.21
C GLY A 103 -25.34 -8.16 5.84
N CYS A 104 -24.67 -9.17 5.32
CA CYS A 104 -24.95 -9.78 4.02
C CYS A 104 -25.22 -11.28 4.15
N CYS A 105 -25.83 -11.88 3.13
CA CYS A 105 -26.11 -13.30 3.10
C CYS A 105 -25.97 -13.86 1.67
N GLY A 106 -25.19 -14.92 1.50
CA GLY A 106 -24.97 -15.54 0.19
C GLY A 106 -24.07 -14.70 -0.73
N ALA A 107 -23.84 -15.17 -1.95
CA ALA A 107 -23.08 -14.42 -2.94
C ALA A 107 -23.93 -13.26 -3.50
N ASP A 108 -25.14 -13.60 -3.97
CA ASP A 108 -26.13 -12.65 -4.52
C ASP A 108 -27.33 -12.45 -3.59
N GLY A 109 -27.46 -13.28 -2.54
CA GLY A 109 -28.53 -13.16 -1.56
C GLY A 109 -28.85 -14.47 -0.84
N PRO A 110 -29.86 -14.47 0.07
CA PRO A 110 -30.28 -15.65 0.82
C PRO A 110 -30.88 -16.75 -0.06
N MET A 111 -31.31 -16.40 -1.28
CA MET A 111 -31.83 -17.34 -2.28
C MET A 111 -30.79 -18.37 -2.75
N ASP A 112 -29.49 -18.06 -2.62
CA ASP A 112 -28.42 -19.01 -2.97
C ASP A 112 -28.52 -20.31 -2.15
N PHE A 113 -28.86 -20.20 -0.87
CA PHE A 113 -29.03 -21.36 0.01
C PHE A 113 -30.35 -22.10 -0.27
N ILE A 114 -31.42 -21.36 -0.57
CA ILE A 114 -32.74 -21.92 -0.86
C ILE A 114 -32.72 -22.71 -2.18
N ASN A 115 -32.09 -22.16 -3.22
CA ASN A 115 -31.94 -22.81 -4.52
C ASN A 115 -31.05 -24.06 -4.47
N LEU A 116 -30.13 -24.14 -3.49
CA LEU A 116 -29.29 -25.31 -3.24
C LEU A 116 -29.93 -26.33 -2.28
N ASN A 117 -31.17 -26.12 -1.82
CA ASN A 117 -31.80 -26.92 -0.77
C ASN A 117 -30.95 -27.05 0.50
N LYS A 118 -30.21 -26.01 0.88
CA LYS A 118 -29.42 -25.96 2.12
C LYS A 118 -30.12 -25.07 3.16
N PRO A 119 -30.07 -25.43 4.46
CA PRO A 119 -30.56 -24.56 5.52
C PRO A 119 -29.71 -23.29 5.60
N LEU A 120 -30.34 -22.16 5.92
CA LEU A 120 -29.61 -20.90 6.13
C LEU A 120 -28.75 -20.99 7.40
N PRO A 121 -27.46 -20.62 7.35
CA PRO A 121 -26.61 -20.55 8.54
C PRO A 121 -27.07 -19.43 9.48
N SER A 122 -26.74 -19.54 10.78
CA SER A 122 -27.03 -18.52 11.81
C SER A 122 -26.45 -17.15 11.45
N GLU A 123 -25.33 -17.12 10.74
CA GLU A 123 -24.63 -15.88 10.37
C GLU A 123 -25.36 -15.07 9.29
N CYS A 124 -26.23 -15.70 8.51
CA CYS A 124 -27.09 -15.00 7.55
C CYS A 124 -28.23 -14.24 8.22
N ARG A 125 -28.42 -14.42 9.54
CA ARG A 125 -29.57 -13.94 10.28
C ARG A 125 -29.16 -12.79 11.19
N ASP A 126 -29.88 -11.69 11.10
CA ASP A 126 -29.67 -10.55 11.98
C ASP A 126 -29.99 -10.94 13.44
N SER A 127 -29.04 -10.69 14.34
CA SER A 127 -29.17 -10.95 15.78
C SER A 127 -30.32 -10.18 16.44
N VAL A 128 -30.76 -9.06 15.86
CA VAL A 128 -31.84 -8.21 16.39
C VAL A 128 -33.20 -8.63 15.85
N THR A 129 -33.38 -8.64 14.53
CA THR A 129 -34.69 -8.94 13.90
C THR A 129 -34.92 -10.43 13.66
N GLY A 130 -33.87 -11.25 13.67
CA GLY A 130 -33.97 -12.66 13.31
C GLY A 130 -34.29 -12.90 11.84
N ASN A 131 -34.29 -11.89 10.97
CA ASN A 131 -34.51 -12.06 9.54
C ASN A 131 -33.19 -12.32 8.80
N ALA A 132 -33.27 -12.95 7.63
CA ALA A 132 -32.10 -13.12 6.78
C ALA A 132 -31.73 -11.78 6.10
N TYR A 133 -30.43 -11.49 5.98
CA TYR A 133 -29.97 -10.35 5.19
C TYR A 133 -30.34 -10.55 3.72
N PHE A 134 -30.84 -9.48 3.08
CA PHE A 134 -31.29 -9.55 1.69
C PHE A 134 -30.15 -9.27 0.69
N HIS A 135 -29.12 -8.54 1.13
CA HIS A 135 -27.98 -8.15 0.30
C HIS A 135 -26.98 -9.29 0.16
N GLY A 136 -26.50 -9.52 -1.06
CA GLY A 136 -25.42 -10.44 -1.36
C GLY A 136 -24.09 -9.91 -0.84
N CYS A 137 -23.23 -10.80 -0.33
CA CYS A 137 -21.94 -10.40 0.20
C CYS A 137 -20.97 -9.92 -0.89
N VAL A 138 -21.15 -10.33 -2.15
CA VAL A 138 -20.27 -9.91 -3.25
C VAL A 138 -20.47 -8.43 -3.56
N ASP A 139 -21.72 -8.00 -3.68
CA ASP A 139 -22.04 -6.60 -3.99
C ASP A 139 -21.63 -5.68 -2.84
N GLU A 140 -21.97 -6.05 -1.59
CA GLU A 140 -21.66 -5.20 -0.43
C GLU A 140 -20.15 -5.09 -0.18
N LEU A 141 -19.42 -6.19 -0.35
CA LEU A 141 -17.96 -6.19 -0.26
C LEU A 141 -17.33 -5.38 -1.40
N THR A 142 -17.89 -5.44 -2.61
CA THR A 142 -17.40 -4.67 -3.76
C THR A 142 -17.54 -3.17 -3.50
N TRP A 143 -18.71 -2.72 -3.06
CA TRP A 143 -18.94 -1.31 -2.71
C TRP A 143 -18.06 -0.85 -1.55
N TYR A 144 -17.87 -1.70 -0.54
CA TYR A 144 -16.97 -1.41 0.58
C TYR A 144 -15.51 -1.26 0.12
N LEU A 145 -15.01 -2.21 -0.66
CA LEU A 145 -13.66 -2.19 -1.20
C LEU A 145 -13.48 -0.99 -2.12
N GLU A 146 -14.40 -0.73 -3.04
CA GLU A 146 -14.34 0.40 -3.95
C GLU A 146 -14.20 1.74 -3.21
N GLY A 147 -15.01 1.97 -2.17
CA GLY A 147 -14.91 3.18 -1.36
C GLY A 147 -13.59 3.32 -0.59
N LYS A 148 -13.07 2.20 -0.04
CA LYS A 148 -11.87 2.20 0.81
C LYS A 148 -10.56 2.04 0.05
N THR A 149 -10.55 1.50 -1.16
CA THR A 149 -9.33 1.34 -1.97
C THR A 149 -9.20 2.45 -3.00
N SER A 150 -10.29 3.11 -3.41
CA SER A 150 -10.25 4.18 -4.43
C SER A 150 -9.38 5.37 -4.03
N TRP A 151 -9.58 5.92 -2.83
CA TRP A 151 -8.73 7.02 -2.33
C TRP A 151 -7.25 6.63 -2.16
N LEU A 152 -6.98 5.38 -1.76
CA LEU A 152 -5.64 4.82 -1.60
C LEU A 152 -4.93 4.68 -2.96
N ALA A 153 -5.63 4.15 -3.97
CA ALA A 153 -5.12 4.07 -5.34
C ALA A 153 -4.84 5.46 -5.92
N GLY A 154 -5.70 6.45 -5.65
CA GLY A 154 -5.49 7.84 -6.04
C GLY A 154 -4.22 8.45 -5.42
N ILE A 155 -3.99 8.24 -4.12
CA ILE A 155 -2.79 8.73 -3.42
C ILE A 155 -1.51 8.10 -3.99
N VAL A 156 -1.53 6.79 -4.26
CA VAL A 156 -0.37 6.07 -4.83
C VAL A 156 -0.05 6.55 -6.24
N LEU A 157 -1.06 6.72 -7.10
CA LEU A 157 -0.84 7.23 -8.45
C LEU A 157 -0.31 8.67 -8.43
N ALA A 158 -0.86 9.52 -7.56
CA ALA A 158 -0.39 10.89 -7.40
C ALA A 158 1.07 10.94 -6.87
N SER A 159 1.41 10.10 -5.89
CA SER A 159 2.77 10.05 -5.34
C SER A 159 3.78 9.55 -6.37
N CYS A 160 3.44 8.54 -7.16
CA CYS A 160 4.28 8.08 -8.28
C CYS A 160 4.53 9.19 -9.31
N MET A 161 3.49 9.95 -9.68
CA MET A 161 3.64 11.08 -10.61
C MET A 161 4.55 12.17 -10.04
N ILE A 162 4.46 12.47 -8.75
CA ILE A 162 5.35 13.42 -8.05
C ILE A 162 6.79 12.91 -8.03
N CYS A 163 7.02 11.61 -7.82
CA CYS A 163 8.35 11.01 -7.89
C CYS A 163 8.99 11.16 -9.28
N VAL A 164 8.21 10.95 -10.35
CA VAL A 164 8.68 11.14 -11.73
C VAL A 164 9.05 12.61 -11.99
N VAL A 165 8.23 13.55 -11.57
CA VAL A 165 8.51 14.99 -11.73
C VAL A 165 9.77 15.39 -10.95
N ASN A 166 9.92 14.94 -9.71
CA ASN A 166 11.11 15.22 -8.90
C ASN A 166 12.38 14.61 -9.51
N ALA A 167 12.29 13.41 -10.10
CA ALA A 167 13.41 12.79 -10.80
C ALA A 167 13.83 13.62 -12.03
N VAL A 168 12.86 14.06 -12.85
CA VAL A 168 13.13 14.90 -14.02
C VAL A 168 13.75 16.24 -13.61
N MET A 169 13.18 16.92 -12.61
CA MET A 169 13.72 18.18 -12.08
C MET A 169 15.15 18.02 -11.52
N SER A 170 15.43 16.90 -10.84
CA SER A 170 16.78 16.60 -10.34
C SER A 170 17.78 16.42 -11.49
N LEU A 171 17.39 15.75 -12.58
CA LEU A 171 18.25 15.60 -13.77
C LEU A 171 18.53 16.94 -14.45
N VAL A 172 17.50 17.79 -14.60
CA VAL A 172 17.64 19.13 -15.17
C VAL A 172 18.56 19.99 -14.30
N LEU A 173 18.43 19.93 -12.97
CA LEU A 173 19.29 20.65 -12.04
C LEU A 173 20.76 20.20 -12.15
N VAL A 174 21.02 18.89 -12.25
CA VAL A 174 22.38 18.37 -12.44
C VAL A 174 22.98 18.85 -13.77
N GLN A 175 22.19 18.92 -14.84
CA GLN A 175 22.65 19.44 -16.13
C GLN A 175 22.96 20.94 -16.06
N ALA A 176 22.13 21.72 -15.36
CA ALA A 176 22.34 23.15 -15.18
C ALA A 176 23.60 23.45 -14.36
N VAL A 177 23.81 22.73 -13.25
CA VAL A 177 25.00 22.89 -12.39
C VAL A 177 26.28 22.55 -13.17
N LYS A 178 26.28 21.46 -13.96
CA LYS A 178 27.45 21.11 -14.79
C LYS A 178 27.79 22.21 -15.79
N LYS A 179 26.78 22.84 -16.40
CA LYS A 179 26.99 23.94 -17.33
C LYS A 179 27.59 25.17 -16.64
N GLU A 180 27.10 25.52 -15.45
CA GLU A 180 27.67 26.62 -14.66
C GLU A 180 29.12 26.35 -14.23
N GLU A 181 29.46 25.11 -13.88
CA GLU A 181 30.84 24.72 -13.57
C GLU A 181 31.76 24.89 -14.78
N GLU A 182 31.36 24.45 -15.97
CA GLU A 182 32.12 24.63 -17.22
C GLU A 182 32.36 26.11 -17.55
N GLU A 183 31.34 26.96 -17.40
CA GLU A 183 31.45 28.42 -17.61
C GLU A 183 32.39 29.08 -16.59
N SER A 184 32.36 28.64 -15.32
CA SER A 184 33.24 29.15 -14.27
C SER A 184 34.71 28.77 -14.46
N ILE A 185 34.98 27.57 -15.02
CA ILE A 185 36.33 27.10 -15.35
C ILE A 185 36.85 27.87 -16.57
N ALA A 186 36.00 28.15 -17.56
CA ALA A 186 36.37 28.95 -18.72
C ALA A 186 36.77 30.40 -18.38
N TYR A 187 36.18 31.00 -17.34
CA TYR A 187 36.57 32.33 -16.85
C TYR A 187 37.89 32.34 -16.07
N LYS A 188 38.26 31.21 -15.45
CA LYS A 188 39.48 31.10 -14.61
C LYS A 188 40.76 30.82 -15.39
N ASN A 189 40.66 30.41 -16.66
CA ASN A 189 41.78 30.16 -17.58
C ASN A 189 41.99 31.33 -18.54
#